data_AF-A0A3D1HLN7-F1
#
_entry.id   AF-A0A3D1HLN7-F1
#
_cell.length_a   1.000
_cell.length_b   1.000
_cell.length_c   1.000
_cell.angle_alpha   90.00
_cell.angle_beta   90.00
_cell.angle_gamma   90.00
#
_symmetry.space_group_name_H-M   'P 1'
#
loop_
_entity.id
_entity.type
_entity.pdbx_description
1 polymer ?
#
loop_
_entity_poly.entity_id
_entity_poly.type
_entity_poly.pdbx_seq_one_letter_code
_entity_poly.pdbx_strand_id
1 'polypeptide(L)' 'MIYELRFSLQANKIAKKWKKSNPPVFKKYAKILAELVEHPRIGLGHPEALKGGNGITWSRHI' A
#
# COMPACT_ATOMS: atom_id res chain seq x y z
N MET A 1 14.95 0.04 8.54
CA MET A 1 14.07 0.32 7.38
C MET A 1 14.93 0.44 6.14
N ILE A 2 14.58 -0.29 5.07
CA ILE A 2 15.38 -0.34 3.82
C ILE A 2 14.83 0.64 2.78
N TYR A 3 13.53 0.94 2.82
CA TYR A 3 12.84 1.81 1.85
C TYR A 3 12.07 2.96 2.51
N GLU A 4 11.95 4.09 1.81
CA GLU A 4 11.13 5.24 2.20
C GLU A 4 9.78 5.21 1.45
N LEU A 5 8.67 5.41 2.16
CA LEU A 5 7.34 5.48 1.54
C LEU A 5 7.01 6.91 1.11
N ARG A 6 6.73 7.08 -0.18
CA ARG A 6 6.21 8.33 -0.73
C ARG A 6 4.81 8.13 -1.27
N PHE A 7 3.93 9.08 -0.96
CA PHE A 7 2.51 9.00 -1.30
C PHE A 7 2.13 10.12 -2.26
N SER A 8 1.36 9.77 -3.30
CA SER A 8 0.71 10.77 -4.14
C SER A 8 -0.36 11.55 -3.35
N LEU A 9 -0.70 12.74 -3.83
CA LEU A 9 -1.76 13.57 -3.22
C LEU A 9 -3.10 12.82 -3.18
N GLN A 10 -3.40 12.03 -4.22
CA GLN A 10 -4.61 11.22 -4.31
C GLN A 10 -4.62 10.12 -3.24
N ALA A 11 -3.52 9.36 -3.11
CA ALA A 11 -3.40 8.31 -2.10
C ALA A 11 -3.58 8.88 -0.67
N ASN A 12 -2.96 10.03 -0.39
CA ASN A 12 -3.13 10.72 0.90
C ASN A 12 -4.57 11.15 1.17
N LYS A 13 -5.29 11.63 0.15
CA LYS A 13 -6.71 12.00 0.27
C LYS A 13 -7.58 10.78 0.62
N ILE A 14 -7.35 9.65 -0.05
CA ILE A 14 -8.10 8.41 0.21
C ILE A 14 -7.78 7.84 1.60
N ALA A 15 -6.50 7.81 1.98
CA ALA A 15 -6.08 7.36 3.31
C ALA A 15 -6.73 8.19 4.43
N LYS A 16 -6.79 9.53 4.26
CA LYS A 16 -7.51 10.42 5.19
C LYS A 16 -9.00 10.11 5.27
N LYS A 17 -9.65 9.82 4.13
CA LYS A 17 -11.07 9.42 4.09
C LYS A 17 -11.28 8.11 4.87
N TRP A 18 -10.49 7.07 4.62
CA TRP A 18 -10.59 5.81 5.36
C TRP A 18 -10.32 6.01 6.85
N LYS A 19 -9.32 6.80 7.24
CA LYS A 19 -9.05 7.11 8.64
C LYS A 19 -10.28 7.71 9.36
N LYS A 20 -11.06 8.54 8.66
CA LYS A 20 -12.26 9.18 9.21
C LYS A 20 -13.50 8.29 9.18
N SER A 21 -13.77 7.63 8.06
CA SER A 21 -15.07 7.00 7.80
C SER A 21 -15.02 5.47 7.69
N ASN A 22 -13.83 4.85 7.59
CA ASN A 22 -13.68 3.40 7.53
C ASN A 22 -12.38 2.93 8.25
N PRO A 23 -12.36 2.99 9.61
CA PRO A 23 -11.18 2.61 10.39
C PRO A 23 -10.67 1.19 10.16
N PRO A 24 -11.51 0.15 9.93
CA PRO A 24 -11.03 -1.20 9.62
C PRO A 24 -10.15 -1.24 8.37
N VAL A 25 -10.57 -0.59 7.28
CA VAL A 25 -9.79 -0.50 6.04
C VAL A 25 -8.49 0.27 6.27
N PHE A 26 -8.54 1.37 7.03
CA PHE A 26 -7.34 2.14 7.37
C PHE A 26 -6.33 1.31 8.18
N LYS A 27 -6.79 0.47 9.10
CA LYS A 27 -5.92 -0.45 9.86
C LYS A 27 -5.25 -1.48 8.95
N LYS A 28 -5.98 -2.07 7.99
CA LYS A 28 -5.40 -3.01 7.01
C LYS A 28 -4.38 -2.32 6.10
N TYR A 29 -4.70 -1.12 5.60
CA TYR A 29 -3.78 -0.29 4.84
C TYR A 29 -2.48 -0.01 5.62
N ALA A 30 -2.56 0.42 6.88
CA ALA A 30 -1.40 0.68 7.72
C ALA A 30 -0.52 -0.56 7.94
N LYS A 31 -1.13 -1.74 8.13
CA LYS A 31 -0.39 -3.01 8.25
C LYS A 31 0.38 -3.35 6.97
N ILE A 32 -0.26 -3.17 5.80
CA ILE A 32 0.40 -3.42 4.51
C ILE A 32 1.58 -2.46 4.33
N LEU A 33 1.43 -1.17 4.67
CA LEU A 33 2.53 -0.20 4.55
C LEU A 33 3.73 -0.54 5.43
N ALA A 34 3.49 -0.97 6.68
CA ALA A 34 4.56 -1.36 7.58
C ALA A 34 5.39 -2.52 7.00
N GLU A 35 4.72 -3.50 6.40
CA GLU A 35 5.36 -4.66 5.77
C GLU A 35 6.03 -4.30 4.43
N LEU A 36 5.45 -3.38 3.66
CA LEU A 36 5.97 -2.94 2.35
C LEU A 36 7.38 -2.34 2.44
N VAL A 37 7.72 -1.72 3.57
CA VAL A 37 9.04 -1.13 3.85
C VAL A 37 10.14 -2.20 3.94
N GLU A 38 9.77 -3.43 4.27
CA GLU A 38 10.68 -4.56 4.42
C GLU A 38 10.63 -5.48 3.21
N HIS A 39 9.43 -5.82 2.73
CA HIS A 39 9.27 -6.69 1.55
C HIS A 39 8.35 -6.07 0.48
N PRO A 40 8.89 -5.35 -0.51
CA PRO A 40 8.08 -4.71 -1.54
C PRO A 40 7.31 -5.68 -2.45
N ARG A 41 7.85 -6.88 -2.71
CA ARG A 41 7.35 -7.82 -3.74
C ARG A 41 6.67 -9.09 -3.21
N ILE A 42 6.66 -9.29 -1.89
CA ILE A 42 6.05 -10.44 -1.23
C ILE A 42 5.29 -9.97 0.02
N GLY A 43 4.59 -10.88 0.69
CA GLY A 43 3.92 -10.59 1.96
C GLY A 43 2.44 -10.26 1.81
N LEU A 44 1.98 -9.23 2.52
CA LEU A 44 0.56 -9.02 2.77
C LEU A 44 -0.19 -8.47 1.55
N GLY A 45 -1.46 -8.90 1.43
CA GLY A 45 -2.38 -8.37 0.44
C GLY A 45 -2.19 -8.91 -0.98
N HIS A 46 -1.65 -10.12 -1.14
CA HIS A 46 -1.45 -10.77 -2.44
C HIS A 46 -0.74 -9.85 -3.47
N PRO A 47 0.57 -9.61 -3.30
CA PRO A 47 1.32 -8.77 -4.22
C PRO A 47 1.29 -9.31 -5.65
N GLU A 48 0.83 -8.49 -6.59
CA GLU A 48 0.75 -8.85 -8.00
C GLU A 48 1.45 -7.81 -8.87
N ALA A 49 2.31 -8.27 -9.78
CA ALA A 49 2.96 -7.40 -10.76
C ALA A 49 1.94 -6.95 -11.82
N LEU A 50 1.84 -5.63 -12.04
CA LEU A 50 0.93 -5.10 -13.06
C LEU A 50 1.51 -5.34 -14.46
N LYS A 51 0.70 -5.87 -15.39
CA LYS A 51 1.10 -6.20 -16.77
C LYS A 51 1.71 -5.01 -17.55
N GLY A 52 1.25 -3.78 -17.28
CA GLY A 52 1.80 -2.54 -17.87
C GLY A 52 2.83 -1.82 -16.99
N GLY A 53 3.23 -2.41 -15.86
CA GLY A 53 4.07 -1.78 -14.84
C GLY A 53 5.57 -1.99 -15.02
N ASN A 54 6.04 -2.53 -16.15
CA ASN A 54 7.45 -2.83 -16.44
C ASN A 54 8.20 -3.59 -15.31
N GLY A 55 7.48 -4.43 -14.55
CA GLY A 55 8.03 -5.18 -13.42
C GLY A 55 8.33 -4.35 -12.16
N ILE A 56 8.12 -3.03 -12.18
CA ILE A 56 8.36 -2.13 -11.05
C ILE A 56 7.07 -1.76 -10.30
N THR A 57 5.92 -1.79 -10.98
CA THR A 57 4.63 -1.46 -10.37
C THR A 57 3.89 -2.72 -9.92
N TRP A 58 3.45 -2.70 -8.67
CA TRP A 58 2.77 -3.82 -8.01
C TRP A 58 1.45 -3.37 -7.38
N SER A 59 0.50 -4.29 -7.28
CA SER A 59 -0.80 -4.12 -6.63
C SER A 59 -0.89 -4.98 -5.38
N ARG A 60 -1.67 -4.53 -4.38
CA ARG A 60 -2.02 -5.27 -3.17
C ARG A 60 -3.46 -4.99 -2.76
N HIS A 61 -4.14 -5.99 -2.21
CA HIS A 61 -5.52 -5.92 -1.73
C HIS A 61 -5.61 -5.27 -0.35
N ILE A 62 -6.39 -4.18 -0.28
CA ILE A 62 -6.77 -3.48 0.96
C ILE A 62 -8.20 -3.86 1.33
#